data_AF-A0A7R9L3F5-F1
#
_entry.id   AF-A0A7R9L3F5-F1
#
_cell.length_a   1.000
_cell.length_b   1.000
_cell.length_c   1.000
_cell.angle_alpha   90.00
_cell.angle_beta   90.00
_cell.angle_gamma   90.00
#
_symmetry.space_group_name_H-M   'P 1'
#
loop_
_entity.id
_entity.type
_entity.pdbx_description
1 polymer ?
#
loop_
_entity_poly.entity_id
_entity_poly.type
_entity_poly.pdbx_seq_one_letter_code
_entity_poly.pdbx_strand_id
1 'polypeptide(L)'
;TCLTTKRVKSCLCPSLKTLTIISFDYHSNRSRRMADRLTQLQDAVNQQSENFCNSIGVLQQFSKPTFFPEFDKSSSKSPTAQTQSSEDFAQLFATLIARTAKDIDVLIDSLPNEESTPELQSAALRRLEQENSDSAQRLTETVKRGEELLEQIQNALQDIAQSQLKMQCLHSSTDDTNSASNSLNNNSNN
;
A
#
# COMPACT_ATOMS: atom_id res chain seq x y z
N THR A 1 53.41 -38.45 2.44
CA THR A 1 52.94 -39.70 1.80
C THR A 1 51.51 -39.94 2.23
N CYS A 2 50.58 -39.99 1.27
CA CYS A 2 49.26 -40.65 1.28
C CYS A 2 48.20 -39.74 0.64
N LEU A 3 47.98 -39.98 -0.65
CA LEU A 3 46.84 -39.53 -1.44
C LEU A 3 45.62 -40.37 -1.05
N THR A 4 44.48 -39.73 -0.81
CA THR A 4 43.18 -40.42 -0.88
C THR A 4 42.24 -39.68 -1.81
N THR A 5 42.25 -40.15 -3.04
CA THR A 5 41.22 -40.03 -4.06
C THR A 5 39.84 -40.40 -3.49
N LYS A 6 38.86 -39.49 -3.55
CA LYS A 6 37.44 -39.87 -3.57
C LYS A 6 36.75 -39.26 -4.78
N ARG A 7 36.59 -40.14 -5.77
CA ARG A 7 35.83 -39.98 -7.00
C ARG A 7 34.37 -40.19 -6.66
N VAL A 8 33.57 -39.14 -6.57
CA VAL A 8 32.10 -39.27 -6.55
C VAL A 8 31.60 -39.14 -7.98
N LYS A 9 31.43 -40.30 -8.63
CA LYS A 9 30.57 -40.45 -9.81
C LYS A 9 29.16 -40.73 -9.30
N SER A 10 28.20 -39.87 -9.61
CA SER A 10 26.79 -40.25 -9.56
C SER A 10 26.00 -39.48 -10.62
N CYS A 11 25.69 -40.24 -11.68
CA CYS A 11 24.45 -40.24 -12.44
C CYS A 11 23.95 -38.93 -13.06
N LEU A 12 24.19 -38.88 -14.36
CA LEU A 12 23.40 -38.20 -15.38
C LEU A 12 21.93 -38.69 -15.33
N CYS A 13 20.99 -37.79 -15.07
CA CYS A 13 19.61 -37.88 -15.56
C CYS A 13 19.29 -36.54 -16.26
N PRO A 14 19.11 -36.52 -17.60
CA PRO A 14 18.81 -35.31 -18.35
C PRO A 14 17.31 -35.23 -18.66
N SER A 15 16.48 -34.84 -17.70
CA SER A 15 15.12 -34.34 -17.93
C SER A 15 14.55 -33.83 -16.60
N LEU A 16 13.86 -32.68 -16.59
CA LEU A 16 13.32 -31.94 -15.43
C LEU A 16 14.32 -31.11 -14.62
N LYS A 17 14.83 -30.00 -15.20
CA LYS A 17 15.27 -28.82 -14.42
C LYS A 17 14.80 -27.49 -15.01
N THR A 18 13.71 -27.49 -15.79
CA THR A 18 13.24 -26.28 -16.50
C THR A 18 12.08 -25.57 -15.81
N LEU A 19 11.61 -26.01 -14.62
CA LEU A 19 10.32 -25.51 -14.10
C LEU A 19 10.28 -25.04 -12.64
N THR A 20 11.42 -24.72 -12.00
CA THR A 20 11.41 -24.28 -10.59
C THR A 20 11.89 -22.84 -10.36
N ILE A 21 12.44 -22.15 -11.36
CA ILE A 21 13.00 -20.79 -11.15
C ILE A 21 12.02 -19.65 -11.50
N ILE A 22 10.82 -19.94 -12.02
CA ILE A 22 9.88 -18.87 -12.45
C ILE A 22 8.74 -18.62 -11.44
N SER A 23 8.58 -19.45 -10.40
CA SER A 23 7.35 -19.42 -9.56
C SER A 23 7.47 -18.75 -8.19
N PHE A 24 8.56 -18.07 -7.82
CA PHE A 24 8.67 -17.50 -6.47
C PHE A 24 8.58 -15.96 -6.33
N ASP A 25 8.72 -15.18 -7.40
CA ASP A 25 8.85 -13.71 -7.26
C ASP A 25 7.67 -12.86 -7.74
N TYR A 26 6.45 -13.41 -7.83
CA TYR A 26 5.25 -12.61 -8.12
C TYR A 26 4.40 -12.27 -6.88
N HIS A 27 4.77 -12.74 -5.68
CA HIS A 27 4.00 -12.46 -4.45
C HIS A 27 4.65 -11.46 -3.46
N SER A 28 5.92 -11.08 -3.65
CA SER A 28 6.62 -10.18 -2.70
C SER A 28 6.50 -8.68 -3.03
N ASN A 29 5.78 -8.29 -4.09
CA ASN A 29 5.62 -6.87 -4.45
C ASN A 29 4.39 -6.18 -3.84
N ARG A 30 3.54 -6.91 -3.08
CA ARG A 30 2.30 -6.32 -2.54
C ARG A 30 2.46 -5.63 -1.18
N SER A 31 3.54 -5.89 -0.43
CA SER A 31 3.77 -5.32 0.91
C SER A 31 4.66 -4.06 0.95
N ARG A 32 5.35 -3.72 -0.15
CA ARG A 32 6.31 -2.58 -0.18
C ARG A 32 5.68 -1.18 -0.11
N ARG A 33 4.35 -1.04 -0.17
CA ARG A 33 3.67 0.27 -0.16
C ARG A 33 3.44 0.90 1.21
N MET A 34 3.75 0.22 2.31
CA MET A 34 3.64 0.78 3.68
C MET A 34 4.94 0.76 4.48
N ALA A 35 6.06 0.43 3.85
CA ALA A 35 7.36 0.40 4.52
C ALA A 35 7.93 1.82 4.61
N ASP A 36 8.55 2.18 5.75
CA ASP A 36 9.35 3.41 5.86
C ASP A 36 10.48 3.43 4.81
N ARG A 37 10.99 4.62 4.45
CA ARG A 37 12.04 4.78 3.44
C ARG A 37 13.29 3.94 3.75
N LEU A 38 13.65 3.76 5.02
CA LEU A 38 14.78 2.92 5.41
C LEU A 38 14.53 1.44 5.13
N THR A 39 13.31 0.96 5.36
CA THR A 39 12.94 -0.43 5.05
C THR A 39 12.90 -0.66 3.55
N GLN A 40 12.40 0.31 2.77
CA GLN A 40 12.44 0.26 1.30
C GLN A 40 13.88 0.21 0.76
N LEU A 41 14.80 0.98 1.38
CA LEU A 41 16.22 0.98 1.00
C LEU A 41 16.87 -0.38 1.26
N GLN A 42 16.64 -0.98 2.43
CA GLN A 42 17.14 -2.32 2.75
C GLN A 42 16.67 -3.37 1.74
N ASP A 43 15.38 -3.31 1.39
CA ASP A 43 14.75 -4.17 0.39
C ASP A 43 15.38 -4.00 -1.01
N ALA A 44 15.70 -2.77 -1.42
CA ALA A 44 16.32 -2.48 -2.70
C ALA A 44 17.78 -2.99 -2.76
N VAL A 45 18.53 -2.85 -1.67
CA VAL A 45 19.91 -3.39 -1.55
C VAL A 45 19.93 -4.91 -1.58
N ASN A 46 18.97 -5.56 -0.92
CA ASN A 46 18.80 -7.02 -1.00
C ASN A 46 18.48 -7.45 -2.43
N GLN A 47 17.55 -6.76 -3.09
CA GLN A 47 17.20 -7.04 -4.49
C GLN A 47 18.39 -6.86 -5.43
N GLN A 48 19.22 -5.84 -5.20
CA GLN A 48 20.44 -5.59 -5.98
C GLN A 48 21.42 -6.76 -5.83
N SER A 49 21.56 -7.29 -4.63
CA SER A 49 22.42 -8.45 -4.34
C SER A 49 21.92 -9.70 -5.05
N GLU A 50 20.61 -9.93 -5.08
CA GLU A 50 19.99 -11.01 -5.84
C GLU A 50 20.22 -10.85 -7.35
N ASN A 51 20.07 -9.63 -7.90
CA ASN A 51 20.34 -9.35 -9.31
C ASN A 51 21.78 -9.72 -9.68
N PHE A 52 22.76 -9.38 -8.85
CA PHE A 52 24.15 -9.78 -9.07
C PHE A 52 24.34 -11.29 -9.00
N CYS A 53 23.84 -11.95 -7.94
CA CYS A 53 24.00 -13.40 -7.77
C CYS A 53 23.37 -14.18 -8.93
N ASN A 54 22.14 -13.83 -9.30
CA ASN A 54 21.40 -14.46 -10.39
C ASN A 54 22.09 -14.22 -11.74
N SER A 55 22.58 -13.00 -11.98
CA SER A 55 23.30 -12.68 -13.22
C SER A 55 24.57 -13.52 -13.38
N ILE A 56 25.37 -13.64 -12.32
CA ILE A 56 26.61 -14.43 -12.35
C ILE A 56 26.29 -15.91 -12.59
N GLY A 57 25.30 -16.46 -11.89
CA GLY A 57 24.90 -17.86 -12.05
C GLY A 57 24.45 -18.18 -13.47
N VAL A 58 23.61 -17.33 -14.06
CA VAL A 58 23.11 -17.50 -15.44
C VAL A 58 24.24 -17.33 -16.46
N LEU A 59 25.07 -16.29 -16.32
CA LEU A 59 26.17 -16.05 -17.26
C LEU A 59 27.20 -17.19 -17.25
N GLN A 60 27.53 -17.73 -16.07
CA GLN A 60 28.43 -18.88 -15.95
C GLN A 60 27.86 -20.15 -16.61
N GLN A 61 26.55 -20.37 -16.51
CA GLN A 61 25.90 -21.53 -17.14
C GLN A 61 26.01 -21.50 -18.67
N PHE A 62 25.98 -20.31 -19.28
CA PHE A 62 26.10 -20.14 -20.73
C PHE A 62 27.53 -19.81 -21.21
N SER A 63 28.49 -19.72 -20.29
CA SER A 63 29.88 -19.43 -20.61
C SER A 63 30.52 -20.58 -21.37
N LYS A 64 31.13 -20.31 -22.53
CA LYS A 64 31.92 -21.29 -23.26
C LYS A 64 33.35 -21.33 -22.71
N PRO A 65 33.95 -22.52 -22.49
CA PRO A 65 35.36 -22.61 -22.14
C PRO A 65 36.20 -21.95 -23.23
N THR A 66 37.04 -20.97 -22.86
CA THR A 66 37.98 -20.36 -23.79
C THR A 66 39.26 -21.18 -23.77
N PHE A 67 39.68 -21.71 -24.92
CA PHE A 67 40.93 -22.47 -25.05
C PHE A 67 42.07 -21.54 -25.45
N PHE A 68 43.25 -21.77 -24.87
CA PHE A 68 44.46 -21.07 -25.26
C PHE A 68 44.97 -21.62 -26.60
N PRO A 69 45.41 -20.77 -27.55
CA PRO A 69 45.87 -21.19 -28.88
C PRO A 69 47.02 -22.19 -28.86
N GLU A 70 47.78 -22.25 -27.77
CA GLU A 70 49.02 -23.03 -27.63
C GLU A 70 48.77 -24.52 -27.30
N PHE A 71 47.51 -24.94 -27.08
CA PHE A 71 47.17 -26.29 -26.60
C PHE A 71 46.33 -27.14 -27.57
N ASP A 72 46.15 -26.69 -28.82
CA ASP A 72 45.18 -27.30 -29.74
C ASP A 72 45.75 -28.53 -30.49
N LYS A 73 45.76 -29.68 -29.80
CA LYS A 73 45.84 -30.99 -30.46
C LYS A 73 44.70 -31.89 -29.99
N SER A 74 43.78 -32.12 -30.92
CA SER A 74 42.76 -33.17 -30.97
C SER A 74 41.47 -32.99 -30.15
N SER A 75 40.41 -32.61 -30.88
CA SER A 75 39.01 -33.01 -30.70
C SER A 75 38.33 -32.67 -29.37
N SER A 76 37.25 -31.90 -29.36
CA SER A 76 35.97 -32.39 -29.87
C SER A 76 34.99 -31.24 -30.10
N LYS A 77 34.37 -31.23 -31.28
CA LYS A 77 33.25 -30.37 -31.64
C LYS A 77 32.06 -30.70 -30.75
N SER A 78 31.53 -29.71 -30.02
CA SER A 78 30.20 -29.77 -29.40
C SER A 78 29.55 -28.36 -29.45
N PRO A 79 28.20 -28.28 -29.44
CA PRO A 79 27.46 -27.56 -30.45
C PRO A 79 27.34 -26.05 -30.23
N THR A 80 27.56 -25.34 -31.33
CA THR A 80 27.23 -23.93 -31.55
C THR A 80 25.71 -23.76 -31.61
N ALA A 81 25.04 -23.42 -30.50
CA ALA A 81 23.60 -23.12 -30.56
C ALA A 81 23.02 -22.15 -29.49
N GLN A 82 23.79 -21.60 -28.56
CA GLN A 82 23.22 -20.75 -27.48
C GLN A 82 23.96 -19.42 -27.24
N THR A 83 24.60 -18.85 -28.27
CA THR A 83 25.30 -17.56 -28.12
C THR A 83 24.34 -16.36 -28.07
N GLN A 84 23.20 -16.42 -28.77
CA GLN A 84 22.23 -15.30 -28.75
C GLN A 84 21.55 -15.16 -27.38
N SER A 85 21.17 -16.28 -26.75
CA SER A 85 20.52 -16.25 -25.43
C SER A 85 21.42 -15.69 -24.34
N SER A 86 22.74 -15.88 -24.40
CA SER A 86 23.66 -15.33 -23.39
C SER A 86 23.76 -13.82 -23.44
N GLU A 87 23.70 -13.22 -24.63
CA GLU A 87 23.77 -11.76 -24.80
C GLU A 87 22.46 -11.09 -24.34
N ASP A 88 21.32 -11.70 -24.62
CA ASP A 88 20.02 -11.23 -24.14
C ASP A 88 19.92 -11.22 -22.61
N PHE A 89 20.42 -12.29 -21.94
CA PHE A 89 20.48 -12.33 -20.48
C PHE A 89 21.44 -11.29 -19.91
N ALA A 90 22.60 -11.08 -20.53
CA ALA A 90 23.54 -10.04 -20.10
C ALA A 90 22.89 -8.65 -20.14
N GLN A 91 22.17 -8.33 -21.22
CA GLN A 91 21.48 -7.05 -21.38
C GLN A 91 20.33 -6.89 -20.39
N LEU A 92 19.56 -7.96 -20.13
CA LEU A 92 18.49 -7.98 -19.14
C LEU A 92 19.03 -7.70 -17.74
N PHE A 93 20.05 -8.43 -17.30
CA PHE A 93 20.64 -8.23 -15.98
C PHE A 93 21.31 -6.87 -15.84
N ALA A 94 21.99 -6.37 -16.88
CA ALA A 94 22.53 -5.02 -16.88
C ALA A 94 21.44 -3.97 -16.66
N THR A 95 20.27 -4.14 -17.29
CA THR A 95 19.12 -3.25 -17.13
C THR A 95 18.55 -3.32 -15.70
N LEU A 96 18.37 -4.53 -15.15
CA LEU A 96 17.88 -4.72 -13.79
C LEU A 96 18.84 -4.13 -12.75
N ILE A 97 20.14 -4.38 -12.88
CA ILE A 97 21.19 -3.86 -12.01
C ILE A 97 21.22 -2.33 -12.07
N ALA A 98 21.24 -1.73 -13.26
CA ALA A 98 21.31 -0.27 -13.41
C ALA A 98 20.06 0.43 -12.88
N ARG A 99 18.88 -0.16 -13.10
CA ARG A 99 17.62 0.38 -12.59
C ARG A 99 17.56 0.30 -11.06
N THR A 100 17.84 -0.86 -10.49
CA THR A 100 17.79 -1.04 -9.03
C THR A 100 18.85 -0.18 -8.33
N ALA A 101 20.03 0.02 -8.93
CA ALA A 101 21.03 0.96 -8.41
C ALA A 101 20.51 2.41 -8.40
N LYS A 102 19.83 2.85 -9.47
CA LYS A 102 19.21 4.17 -9.51
C LYS A 102 18.06 4.30 -8.49
N ASP A 103 17.28 3.25 -8.31
CA ASP A 103 16.22 3.23 -7.30
C ASP A 103 16.81 3.36 -5.87
N ILE A 104 17.98 2.76 -5.61
CA ILE A 104 18.73 2.94 -4.36
C ILE A 104 19.15 4.41 -4.18
N ASP A 105 19.72 5.05 -5.20
CA ASP A 105 20.13 6.46 -5.13
C ASP A 105 18.93 7.37 -4.80
N VAL A 106 17.80 7.19 -5.49
CA VAL A 106 16.58 7.96 -5.22
C VAL A 106 16.06 7.71 -3.80
N LEU A 107 16.17 6.49 -3.29
CA LEU A 107 15.76 6.18 -1.91
C LEU A 107 16.66 6.88 -0.89
N ILE A 108 17.97 6.90 -1.12
CA ILE A 108 18.95 7.63 -0.29
C ILE A 108 18.62 9.12 -0.27
N ASP A 109 18.42 9.73 -1.44
CA ASP A 109 18.08 11.16 -1.55
C ASP A 109 16.73 11.51 -0.92
N SER A 110 15.84 10.53 -0.76
CA SER A 110 14.53 10.71 -0.14
C SER A 110 14.51 10.45 1.36
N LEU A 111 15.63 10.06 1.97
CA LEU A 111 15.72 9.89 3.41
C LEU A 111 15.58 11.26 4.11
N PRO A 112 14.95 11.31 5.29
CA PRO A 112 14.90 12.53 6.08
C PRO A 112 16.32 12.99 6.47
N ASN A 113 16.60 14.29 6.35
CA ASN A 113 17.93 14.86 6.59
C ASN A 113 18.48 14.56 8.00
N GLU A 114 19.78 14.23 8.05
CA GLU A 114 20.54 13.89 9.26
C GLU A 114 20.86 15.11 10.18
N GLU A 115 20.62 16.36 9.72
CA GLU A 115 20.85 17.58 10.52
C GLU A 115 19.80 17.80 11.64
N SER A 116 18.85 16.88 11.79
CA SER A 116 17.92 16.88 12.92
C SER A 116 18.63 16.40 14.17
N THR A 117 19.36 17.30 14.85
CA THR A 117 19.85 17.00 16.20
C THR A 117 18.67 16.52 17.07
N PRO A 118 18.88 15.54 17.95
CA PRO A 118 17.80 15.00 18.78
C PRO A 118 17.09 16.10 19.58
N GLU A 119 17.81 17.16 19.94
CA GLU A 119 17.27 18.36 20.57
C GLU A 119 16.31 19.13 19.65
N LEU A 120 16.68 19.41 18.40
CA LEU A 120 15.79 20.07 17.44
C LEU A 120 14.55 19.23 17.13
N GLN A 121 14.71 17.90 17.00
CA GLN A 121 13.59 16.99 16.79
C GLN A 121 12.65 16.99 18.00
N SER A 122 13.18 16.98 19.23
CA SER A 122 12.37 17.05 20.45
C SER A 122 11.60 18.38 20.56
N ALA A 123 12.21 19.50 20.16
CA ALA A 123 11.55 20.80 20.14
C ALA A 123 10.44 20.85 19.08
N ALA A 124 10.69 20.29 17.90
CA ALA A 124 9.69 20.16 16.84
C ALA A 124 8.50 19.28 17.29
N LEU A 125 8.76 18.15 17.96
CA LEU A 125 7.71 17.30 18.50
C LEU A 125 6.84 18.03 19.53
N ARG A 126 7.44 18.73 20.50
CA ARG A 126 6.69 19.52 21.49
C ARG A 126 5.81 20.58 20.84
N ARG A 127 6.32 21.24 19.79
CA ARG A 127 5.55 22.23 19.03
C ARG A 127 4.37 21.58 18.32
N LEU A 128 4.57 20.44 17.66
CA LEU A 128 3.51 19.70 16.98
C LEU A 128 2.45 19.18 17.96
N GLU A 129 2.86 18.72 19.15
CA GLU A 129 1.95 18.33 20.22
C GLU A 129 1.08 19.50 20.69
N GLN A 130 1.68 20.68 20.86
CA GLN A 130 0.93 21.90 21.21
C GLN A 130 -0.04 22.31 20.09
N GLU A 131 0.41 22.34 18.83
CA GLU A 131 -0.44 22.68 17.68
C GLU A 131 -1.60 21.68 17.53
N ASN A 132 -1.37 20.41 17.81
CA ASN A 132 -2.40 19.37 17.82
C ASN A 132 -3.40 19.58 18.95
N SER A 133 -2.92 19.87 20.17
CA SER A 133 -3.79 20.20 21.32
C SER A 133 -4.68 21.41 21.04
N ASP A 134 -4.11 22.50 20.51
CA ASP A 134 -4.85 23.70 20.17
C ASP A 134 -5.90 23.43 19.07
N SER A 135 -5.55 22.63 18.07
CA SER A 135 -6.46 22.23 16.99
C SER A 135 -7.61 21.37 17.52
N ALA A 136 -7.33 20.43 18.42
CA ALA A 136 -8.34 19.62 19.08
C ALA A 136 -9.30 20.47 19.93
N GLN A 137 -8.79 21.46 20.67
CA GLN A 137 -9.62 22.38 21.44
C GLN A 137 -10.56 23.19 20.54
N ARG A 138 -10.04 23.72 19.42
CA ARG A 138 -10.87 24.45 18.43
C ARG A 138 -11.95 23.56 17.84
N LEU A 139 -11.62 22.29 17.57
CA LEU A 139 -12.60 21.30 17.11
C LEU A 139 -13.69 21.08 18.16
N THR A 140 -13.33 20.84 19.43
CA THR A 140 -14.29 20.66 20.52
C THR A 140 -15.21 21.86 20.67
N GLU A 141 -14.67 23.08 20.59
CA GLU A 141 -15.47 24.29 20.69
C GLU A 141 -16.46 24.43 19.52
N THR A 142 -16.02 24.08 18.31
CA THR A 142 -16.88 24.09 17.11
C THR A 142 -17.97 23.03 17.20
N VAL A 143 -17.64 21.82 17.65
CA VAL A 143 -18.62 20.74 17.87
C VAL A 143 -19.66 21.17 18.90
N LYS A 144 -19.21 21.72 20.04
CA LYS A 144 -20.11 22.21 21.09
C LYS A 144 -21.11 23.25 20.56
N ARG A 145 -20.63 24.25 19.81
CA ARG A 145 -21.53 25.24 19.17
C ARG A 145 -22.51 24.59 18.19
N GLY A 146 -22.06 23.58 17.45
CA GLY A 146 -22.90 22.81 16.55
C GLY A 146 -23.99 22.03 17.29
N GLU A 147 -23.67 21.42 18.43
CA GLU A 147 -24.62 20.70 19.28
C GLU A 147 -25.65 21.64 19.90
N GLU A 148 -25.22 22.79 20.43
CA GLU A 148 -26.12 23.81 20.99
C GLU A 148 -27.11 24.34 19.92
N LEU A 149 -26.65 24.56 18.70
CA LEU A 149 -27.52 24.98 17.60
C LEU A 149 -28.49 23.86 17.20
N LEU A 150 -28.03 22.62 17.17
CA LEU A 150 -28.88 21.46 16.87
C LEU A 150 -30.00 21.31 17.91
N GLU A 151 -29.69 21.49 19.19
CA GLU A 151 -30.67 21.46 20.27
C GLU A 151 -31.73 22.56 20.11
N GLN A 152 -31.32 23.77 19.76
CA GLN A 152 -32.26 24.87 19.48
C GLN A 152 -33.21 24.54 18.32
N ILE A 153 -32.70 23.95 17.24
CA ILE A 153 -33.53 23.52 16.11
C ILE A 153 -34.50 22.42 16.53
N GLN A 154 -34.05 21.43 17.31
CA GLN A 154 -34.92 20.36 17.81
C GLN A 154 -36.04 20.91 18.69
N ASN A 155 -35.74 21.86 19.58
CA ASN A 155 -36.75 22.50 20.43
C ASN A 155 -37.77 23.29 19.59
N ALA A 156 -37.32 24.08 18.60
CA ALA A 156 -38.22 24.81 17.72
C ALA A 156 -39.14 23.87 16.91
N LEU A 157 -38.60 22.74 16.41
CA LEU A 157 -39.41 21.73 15.72
C LEU A 157 -40.43 21.06 16.65
N GLN A 158 -40.06 20.81 17.90
CA GLN A 158 -40.96 20.25 18.91
C GLN A 158 -42.10 21.22 19.23
N ASP A 159 -41.83 22.51 19.38
CA ASP A 159 -42.83 23.55 19.64
C ASP A 159 -43.82 23.69 18.46
N ILE A 160 -43.31 23.62 17.23
CA ILE A 160 -44.14 23.62 16.01
C ILE A 160 -45.06 22.39 16.02
N ALA A 161 -44.52 21.20 16.27
CA ALA A 161 -45.29 19.96 16.31
C ALA A 161 -46.38 20.00 17.40
N GLN A 162 -46.06 20.49 18.60
CA GLN A 162 -47.02 20.64 19.69
C GLN A 162 -48.11 21.68 19.37
N SER A 163 -47.75 22.80 18.75
CA SER A 163 -48.71 23.82 18.33
C SER A 163 -49.68 23.28 17.28
N GLN A 164 -49.21 22.48 16.32
CA GLN A 164 -50.06 21.82 15.33
C GLN A 164 -51.03 20.81 15.97
N LEU A 165 -50.55 19.99 16.91
CA LEU A 165 -51.41 19.06 17.66
C LEU A 165 -52.48 19.80 18.49
N LYS A 166 -52.10 20.89 19.17
CA LYS A 166 -53.03 21.70 19.95
C LYS A 166 -54.11 22.34 19.07
N MET A 167 -53.73 22.87 17.90
CA MET A 167 -54.68 23.40 16.93
C MET A 167 -55.65 22.33 16.42
N GLN A 168 -55.18 21.11 16.11
CA GLN A 168 -56.05 20.00 15.73
C GLN A 168 -57.03 19.60 16.86
N CYS A 169 -56.55 19.55 18.10
CA CYS A 169 -57.39 19.21 19.24
C CYS A 169 -58.51 20.25 19.46
N LEU A 170 -58.20 21.55 19.39
CA LEU A 170 -59.23 22.60 19.48
C LEU A 170 -60.23 22.52 18.31
N HIS A 171 -59.77 22.23 17.10
CA HIS A 171 -60.64 22.09 15.92
C HIS A 171 -61.66 20.95 16.11
N SER A 172 -61.20 19.79 16.61
CA SER A 172 -62.09 18.66 16.91
C SER A 172 -63.13 18.98 18.00
N SER A 173 -62.79 19.83 18.99
CA SER A 173 -63.75 20.24 20.04
C SER A 173 -64.79 21.26 19.55
N THR A 174 -64.46 22.10 18.56
CA THR A 174 -65.41 23.06 17.99
C THR A 174 -66.44 22.41 17.05
N ASP A 175 -66.07 21.32 16.37
CA ASP A 175 -66.98 20.59 15.47
C ASP A 175 -68.08 19.83 16.22
N ASP A 176 -67.82 19.40 17.46
CA ASP A 176 -68.82 18.78 18.33
C ASP A 176 -69.87 19.78 18.85
N THR A 177 -69.51 21.06 19.01
CA THR A 177 -70.47 22.10 19.46
C THR A 177 -71.37 22.65 18.36
N ASN A 178 -70.93 22.69 17.10
CA ASN A 178 -71.73 23.21 15.98
C ASN A 178 -72.71 22.19 15.38
N SER A 179 -72.54 20.89 15.68
CA SER A 179 -73.48 19.85 15.24
C SER A 179 -74.74 19.75 16.11
N ALA A 180 -74.74 20.31 17.33
CA ALA A 180 -75.92 20.36 18.21
C ALA A 180 -76.87 21.56 17.93
N SER A 181 -76.40 22.62 17.27
CA SER A 181 -77.18 23.85 17.06
C SER A 181 -77.99 23.90 15.76
N ASN A 182 -77.81 22.96 14.83
CA ASN A 182 -78.53 22.96 13.55
C ASN A 182 -79.76 22.03 13.49
N SER A 183 -80.15 21.37 14.59
CA SER A 183 -81.32 20.47 14.62
C SER A 183 -82.59 21.04 15.27
N LEU A 184 -82.62 22.34 15.64
CA LEU A 184 -83.77 23.00 16.26
C LEU A 184 -84.11 24.34 15.56
N ASN A 185 -84.31 24.33 14.24
CA ASN A 185 -85.00 25.44 13.59
C ASN A 185 -85.72 25.03 12.29
N ASN A 186 -86.65 24.08 12.40
CA ASN A 186 -87.66 23.83 11.37
C ASN A 186 -88.93 23.25 12.04
N ASN A 187 -89.58 24.06 12.88
CA ASN A 187 -91.00 23.89 13.21
C ASN A 187 -91.50 25.10 14.00
N SER A 188 -91.83 26.19 13.30
CA SER A 188 -93.07 26.95 13.57
C SER A 188 -93.23 28.06 12.55
N ASN A 189 -94.45 28.19 12.03
CA ASN A 189 -94.99 29.27 11.17
C ASN A 189 -94.71 28.98 9.67
N ASN A 190 -95.66 28.50 8.87
CA ASN A 190 -97.08 28.82 8.78
C ASN A 190 -97.85 27.65 8.13
#